data_AF-A0A8M1G2M2-F1
#
_entry.id   AF-A0A8M1G2M2-F1
#
_cell.length_a   1.000
_cell.length_b   1.000
_cell.length_c   1.000
_cell.angle_alpha   90.00
_cell.angle_beta   90.00
_cell.angle_gamma   90.00
#
_symmetry.space_group_name_H-M   'P 1'
#
loop_
_entity.id
_entity.type
_entity.pdbx_description
1 polymer ?
#
loop_
_entity_poly.entity_id
_entity_poly.type
_entity_poly.pdbx_seq_one_letter_code
_entity_poly.pdbx_strand_id
1 'polypeptide(L)'
;MMLRTCHVLCSQAGPSAGGWQPLSFDGGAFHLKGTGELTRALLVLRLCAWPPLVTHGLALQAWSRRLLGSRLSGALLRASIYGQFVAGETAEEVKGCVQQLQTLGLRPLLAVPTEEEPDSAVKTGEAWYEGNFSAMLRCVDLSRGILETPGPTGNILMQLKVTALTSTRLCKDLTSWIRKPGASLELSPERLAEAMDSGRDLQVSCLNTQQNQHLQASLSRLHRVAQDTHERLRRAAEAADRAGLAFGVKLVRGAYLDKEREVARHHGTEDPTQLDYEATSRSYSHCLELMLTHVSHRGPMCHLMVASHNEESVRQATKRAGRLCRV
;
A
#
# COMPACT_ATOMS: atom_id res chain seq x y z
N MET A 1 13.49 -3.27 -38.95
CA MET A 1 12.31 -4.13 -38.68
C MET A 1 11.89 -4.16 -37.19
N MET A 2 12.75 -3.77 -36.25
CA MET A 2 12.49 -3.69 -34.79
C MET A 2 11.59 -2.53 -34.31
N LEU A 3 11.46 -1.44 -35.08
CA LEU A 3 10.63 -0.28 -34.70
C LEU A 3 9.12 -0.50 -34.86
N ARG A 4 8.68 -1.50 -35.65
CA ARG A 4 7.26 -1.80 -35.86
C ARG A 4 6.67 -2.78 -34.83
N THR A 5 7.50 -3.61 -34.20
CA THR A 5 7.07 -4.61 -33.21
C THR A 5 6.81 -4.01 -31.82
N CYS A 6 7.42 -2.87 -31.46
CA CYS A 6 7.12 -2.13 -30.23
C CYS A 6 5.67 -1.60 -30.19
N HIS A 7 5.07 -1.28 -31.34
CA HIS A 7 3.72 -0.74 -31.39
C HIS A 7 2.63 -1.79 -31.08
N VAL A 8 2.93 -3.08 -31.25
CA VAL A 8 1.96 -4.19 -31.19
C VAL A 8 1.77 -4.75 -29.77
N LEU A 9 2.76 -4.59 -28.88
CA LEU A 9 2.64 -5.02 -27.48
C LEU A 9 2.12 -3.92 -26.55
N CYS A 10 2.37 -2.65 -26.86
CA CYS A 10 1.71 -1.52 -26.19
C CYS A 10 0.22 -1.39 -26.58
N SER A 11 -0.24 -2.00 -27.69
CA SER A 11 -1.62 -1.87 -28.16
C SER A 11 -2.63 -2.81 -27.50
N GLN A 12 -2.20 -3.76 -26.65
CA GLN A 12 -3.14 -4.62 -25.90
C GLN A 12 -3.68 -3.96 -24.61
N ALA A 13 -3.04 -2.89 -24.15
CA ALA A 13 -3.69 -1.86 -23.36
C ALA A 13 -3.90 -0.65 -24.28
N GLY A 14 -4.70 -0.83 -25.34
CA GLY A 14 -5.12 0.29 -26.15
C GLY A 14 -5.73 1.38 -25.25
N PRO A 15 -5.61 2.68 -25.61
CA PRO A 15 -6.48 3.67 -25.00
C PRO A 15 -7.90 3.13 -25.12
N SER A 16 -8.65 3.11 -24.03
CA SER A 16 -10.09 2.88 -24.14
C SER A 16 -10.58 3.79 -25.26
N ALA A 17 -11.20 3.23 -26.30
CA ALA A 17 -11.64 3.97 -27.48
C ALA A 17 -12.66 5.10 -27.16
N GLY A 18 -13.05 5.26 -25.89
CA GLY A 18 -13.71 6.45 -25.39
C GLY A 18 -12.68 7.53 -25.04
N GLY A 19 -12.78 8.69 -25.70
CA GLY A 19 -12.07 9.89 -25.27
C GLY A 19 -12.26 10.13 -23.76
N TRP A 20 -11.26 10.75 -23.12
CA TRP A 20 -11.29 11.06 -21.69
C TRP A 20 -12.61 11.75 -21.31
N GLN A 21 -13.48 10.99 -20.64
CA GLN A 21 -14.70 11.53 -20.05
C GLN A 21 -14.29 12.42 -18.87
N PRO A 22 -14.82 13.66 -18.77
CA PRO A 22 -14.63 14.46 -17.57
C PRO A 22 -15.13 13.68 -16.35
N LEU A 23 -14.33 13.63 -15.29
CA LEU A 23 -14.79 13.03 -14.04
C LEU A 23 -15.95 13.85 -13.48
N SER A 24 -17.11 13.21 -13.40
CA SER A 24 -18.33 13.74 -12.79
C SER A 24 -18.40 13.30 -11.33
N PHE A 25 -18.63 14.24 -10.40
CA PHE A 25 -18.88 13.96 -9.00
C PHE A 25 -20.40 13.96 -8.73
N ASP A 26 -21.16 13.28 -9.58
CA ASP A 26 -22.63 13.17 -9.52
C ASP A 26 -23.12 12.14 -8.48
N GLY A 27 -22.21 11.51 -7.74
CA GLY A 27 -22.52 10.47 -6.78
C GLY A 27 -22.72 9.09 -7.41
N GLY A 28 -22.44 8.92 -8.71
CA GLY A 28 -22.63 7.66 -9.43
C GLY A 28 -21.96 6.44 -8.79
N ALA A 29 -20.80 6.67 -8.16
CA ALA A 29 -20.05 5.65 -7.42
C ALA A 29 -20.79 5.07 -6.20
N PHE A 30 -21.83 5.76 -5.72
CA PHE A 30 -22.64 5.32 -4.57
C PHE A 30 -23.94 4.63 -4.99
N HIS A 31 -24.23 4.45 -6.29
CA HIS A 31 -25.48 3.81 -6.73
C HIS A 31 -25.63 2.35 -6.27
N LEU A 32 -24.53 1.65 -5.98
CA LEU A 32 -24.57 0.30 -5.41
C LEU A 32 -24.82 0.29 -3.89
N LYS A 33 -24.81 1.46 -3.24
CA LYS A 33 -24.95 1.55 -1.78
C LYS A 33 -26.39 1.84 -1.39
N GLY A 34 -26.94 1.01 -0.50
CA GLY A 34 -28.26 1.24 0.08
C GLY A 34 -28.26 2.42 1.06
N THR A 35 -29.41 3.05 1.28
CA THR A 35 -29.56 4.16 2.24
C THR A 35 -29.04 3.82 3.64
N GLY A 36 -29.26 2.58 4.10
CA GLY A 36 -28.74 2.12 5.39
C GLY A 36 -27.20 2.08 5.44
N GLU A 37 -26.55 1.68 4.34
CA GLU A 37 -25.09 1.69 4.25
C GLU A 37 -24.53 3.11 4.23
N LEU A 38 -25.20 4.03 3.52
CA LEU A 38 -24.80 5.44 3.50
C LEU A 38 -24.97 6.10 4.87
N THR A 39 -26.07 5.82 5.58
CA THR A 39 -26.29 6.29 6.95
C THR A 39 -25.23 5.74 7.90
N ARG A 40 -24.92 4.45 7.80
CA ARG A 40 -23.84 3.82 8.57
C ARG A 40 -22.49 4.47 8.26
N ALA A 41 -22.17 4.68 6.99
CA ALA A 41 -20.93 5.33 6.57
C ALA A 41 -20.81 6.75 7.15
N LEU A 42 -21.87 7.55 7.05
CA LEU A 42 -21.90 8.89 7.63
C LEU A 42 -21.68 8.86 9.15
N LEU A 43 -22.38 7.97 9.86
CA LEU A 43 -22.23 7.81 11.30
C LEU A 43 -20.78 7.42 11.67
N VAL A 44 -20.24 6.38 11.03
CA VAL A 44 -18.87 5.90 11.28
C VAL A 44 -17.84 6.99 11.01
N LEU A 45 -17.96 7.73 9.90
CA LEU A 45 -17.04 8.83 9.59
C LEU A 45 -17.11 9.96 10.61
N ARG A 46 -18.32 10.28 11.13
CA ARG A 46 -18.49 11.26 12.21
C ARG A 46 -17.87 10.78 13.52
N LEU A 47 -18.00 9.49 13.84
CA LEU A 47 -17.36 8.88 14.99
C LEU A 47 -15.82 8.92 14.87
N CYS A 48 -15.28 8.59 13.69
CA CYS A 48 -13.85 8.69 13.42
C CYS A 48 -13.32 10.13 13.44
N ALA A 49 -14.17 11.13 13.28
CA ALA A 49 -13.80 12.54 13.43
C ALA A 49 -13.78 13.00 14.90
N TRP A 50 -14.15 12.15 15.86
CA TRP A 50 -14.17 12.49 17.29
C TRP A 50 -12.87 12.00 17.97
N PRO A 51 -11.93 12.91 18.32
CA PRO A 51 -10.60 12.52 18.77
C PRO A 51 -10.56 11.59 19.99
N PRO A 52 -11.35 11.78 21.06
CA PRO A 52 -11.35 10.89 22.21
C PRO A 52 -11.65 9.43 21.88
N LEU A 53 -12.55 9.18 20.91
CA LEU A 53 -12.87 7.82 20.48
C LEU A 53 -11.70 7.19 19.74
N VAL A 54 -11.06 7.94 18.84
CA VAL A 54 -9.93 7.46 18.05
C VAL A 54 -8.72 7.21 18.93
N THR A 55 -8.41 8.12 19.85
CA THR A 55 -7.24 8.00 20.73
C THR A 55 -7.37 6.86 21.73
N HIS A 56 -8.58 6.55 22.20
CA HIS A 56 -8.83 5.47 23.17
C HIS A 56 -9.44 4.20 22.55
N GLY A 57 -9.44 4.08 21.22
CA GLY A 57 -10.14 3.01 20.51
C GLY A 57 -9.76 1.59 20.97
N LEU A 58 -8.46 1.33 21.20
CA LEU A 58 -7.98 0.03 21.67
C LEU A 58 -8.47 -0.31 23.09
N ALA A 59 -8.46 0.69 23.99
CA ALA A 59 -8.94 0.52 25.36
C ALA A 59 -10.46 0.29 25.39
N LEU A 60 -11.21 1.05 24.59
CA LEU A 60 -12.65 0.87 24.42
C LEU A 60 -12.98 -0.49 23.82
N GLN A 61 -12.19 -0.96 22.85
CA GLN A 61 -12.35 -2.30 22.28
C GLN A 61 -12.08 -3.39 23.32
N ALA A 62 -11.00 -3.27 24.10
CA ALA A 62 -10.69 -4.22 25.19
C ALA A 62 -11.80 -4.24 26.26
N TRP A 63 -12.30 -3.06 26.65
CA TRP A 63 -13.42 -2.92 27.58
C TRP A 63 -14.70 -3.54 27.01
N SER A 64 -15.04 -3.27 25.75
CA SER A 64 -16.22 -3.83 25.09
C SER A 64 -16.18 -5.36 25.03
N ARG A 65 -15.00 -5.94 24.78
CA ARG A 65 -14.81 -7.40 24.79
C ARG A 65 -14.96 -7.98 26.18
N ARG A 66 -14.51 -7.26 27.22
CA ARG A 66 -14.67 -7.68 28.62
C ARG A 66 -16.13 -7.60 29.09
N LEU A 67 -16.88 -6.60 28.64
CA LEU A 67 -18.28 -6.38 29.05
C LEU A 67 -19.27 -7.24 28.26
N LEU A 68 -19.18 -7.24 26.93
CA LEU A 68 -20.16 -7.86 26.03
C LEU A 68 -19.72 -9.27 25.56
N GLY A 69 -18.48 -9.65 25.83
CA GLY A 69 -17.87 -10.85 25.26
C GLY A 69 -17.38 -10.65 23.82
N SER A 70 -16.55 -11.58 23.35
CA SER A 70 -15.90 -11.52 22.04
C SER A 70 -16.88 -11.58 20.87
N ARG A 71 -17.95 -12.39 20.99
CA ARG A 71 -18.94 -12.58 19.91
C ARG A 71 -19.76 -11.32 19.65
N LEU A 72 -20.37 -10.75 20.68
CA LEU A 72 -21.22 -9.55 20.54
C LEU A 72 -20.38 -8.31 20.22
N SER A 73 -19.24 -8.12 20.89
CA SER A 73 -18.30 -7.04 20.56
C SER A 73 -17.83 -7.15 19.10
N GLY A 74 -17.50 -8.35 18.64
CA GLY A 74 -17.13 -8.60 17.24
C GLY A 74 -18.27 -8.28 16.26
N ALA A 75 -19.49 -8.72 16.54
CA ALA A 75 -20.66 -8.43 15.71
C ALA A 75 -20.97 -6.93 15.62
N LEU A 76 -20.87 -6.20 16.74
CA LEU A 76 -21.04 -4.75 16.76
C LEU A 76 -19.95 -4.02 15.97
N LEU A 77 -18.70 -4.46 16.11
CA LEU A 77 -17.59 -3.89 15.36
C LEU A 77 -17.76 -4.13 13.86
N ARG A 78 -18.17 -5.35 13.48
CA ARG A 78 -18.49 -5.76 12.10
C ARG A 78 -19.64 -4.92 11.52
N ALA A 79 -20.70 -4.69 12.30
CA ALA A 79 -21.84 -3.88 11.88
C ALA A 79 -21.54 -2.37 11.79
N SER A 80 -20.39 -1.89 12.28
CA SER A 80 -20.03 -0.47 12.36
C SER A 80 -18.75 -0.13 11.59
N ILE A 81 -17.64 0.05 12.31
CA ILE A 81 -16.35 0.53 11.80
C ILE A 81 -15.71 -0.52 10.89
N TYR A 82 -15.71 -1.79 11.29
CA TYR A 82 -15.03 -2.84 10.53
C TYR A 82 -15.70 -3.06 9.18
N GLY A 83 -17.04 -3.19 9.13
CA GLY A 83 -17.78 -3.29 7.86
C GLY A 83 -17.77 -2.02 7.01
N GLN A 84 -17.21 -0.91 7.49
CA GLN A 84 -17.01 0.31 6.68
C GLN A 84 -15.69 0.27 5.92
N PHE A 85 -14.63 -0.23 6.54
CA PHE A 85 -13.26 -0.11 6.03
C PHE A 85 -12.66 -1.43 5.56
N VAL A 86 -13.26 -2.57 5.93
CA VAL A 86 -12.76 -3.89 5.57
C VAL A 86 -13.64 -4.54 4.51
N ALA A 87 -13.00 -5.04 3.45
CA ALA A 87 -13.69 -5.64 2.30
C ALA A 87 -14.36 -6.99 2.62
N GLY A 88 -13.87 -7.70 3.65
CA GLY A 88 -14.41 -8.98 4.10
C GLY A 88 -13.48 -9.67 5.10
N GLU A 89 -14.02 -10.62 5.84
CA GLU A 89 -13.27 -11.50 6.76
C GLU A 89 -12.82 -12.79 6.08
N THR A 90 -13.49 -13.18 4.99
CA THR A 90 -13.20 -14.39 4.21
C THR A 90 -12.77 -14.06 2.78
N ALA A 91 -12.12 -15.02 2.12
CA ALA A 91 -11.71 -14.89 0.73
C ALA A 91 -12.92 -14.64 -0.20
N GLU A 92 -14.05 -15.27 0.10
CA GLU A 92 -15.30 -15.21 -0.63
C GLU A 92 -15.97 -13.84 -0.49
N GLU A 93 -16.01 -13.29 0.73
CA GLU A 93 -16.51 -11.93 0.97
C GLU A 93 -15.67 -10.89 0.23
N VAL A 94 -14.34 -11.00 0.31
CA VAL A 94 -13.43 -10.09 -0.38
C VAL A 94 -13.57 -10.24 -1.91
N LYS A 95 -13.68 -11.46 -2.44
CA LYS A 95 -13.93 -11.72 -3.86
C LYS A 95 -15.23 -11.07 -4.34
N GLY A 96 -16.32 -11.23 -3.57
CA GLY A 96 -17.60 -10.59 -3.87
C GLY A 96 -17.50 -9.06 -3.88
N CYS A 97 -16.82 -8.48 -2.89
CA CYS A 97 -16.57 -7.04 -2.83
C CYS A 97 -15.77 -6.54 -4.05
N VAL A 98 -14.69 -7.23 -4.41
CA VAL A 98 -13.86 -6.88 -5.58
C VAL A 98 -14.67 -6.94 -6.87
N GLN A 99 -15.47 -8.00 -7.07
CA GLN A 99 -16.32 -8.14 -8.26
C GLN A 99 -17.34 -7.00 -8.35
N GLN A 100 -17.98 -6.62 -7.25
CA GLN A 100 -18.91 -5.48 -7.21
C GLN A 100 -18.23 -4.15 -7.56
N LEU A 101 -17.00 -3.91 -7.09
CA LEU A 101 -16.26 -2.69 -7.45
C LEU A 101 -15.85 -2.71 -8.93
N GLN A 102 -15.51 -3.87 -9.48
CA GLN A 102 -15.15 -4.01 -10.89
C GLN A 102 -16.33 -3.74 -11.83
N THR A 103 -17.58 -4.04 -11.46
CA THR A 103 -18.76 -3.67 -12.28
C THR A 103 -18.94 -2.16 -12.40
N LEU A 104 -18.40 -1.39 -11.46
CA LEU A 104 -18.36 0.08 -11.50
C LEU A 104 -17.15 0.65 -12.26
N GLY A 105 -16.34 -0.19 -12.91
CA GLY A 105 -15.11 0.25 -13.57
C GLY A 105 -13.98 0.62 -12.60
N LEU A 106 -14.11 0.30 -11.30
CA LEU A 106 -13.06 0.51 -10.32
C LEU A 106 -12.07 -0.66 -10.36
N ARG A 107 -10.79 -0.35 -10.11
CA ARG A 107 -9.72 -1.35 -9.94
C ARG A 107 -9.29 -1.38 -8.47
N PRO A 108 -9.70 -2.39 -7.69
CA PRO A 108 -9.31 -2.49 -6.29
C PRO A 108 -7.81 -2.74 -6.11
N LEU A 109 -7.26 -2.19 -5.03
CA LEU A 109 -5.93 -2.49 -4.50
C LEU A 109 -6.12 -3.32 -3.23
N LEU A 110 -5.83 -4.61 -3.28
CA LEU A 110 -5.94 -5.48 -2.10
C LEU A 110 -4.80 -5.18 -1.13
N ALA A 111 -5.10 -4.96 0.14
CA ALA A 111 -4.12 -4.61 1.15
C ALA A 111 -4.22 -5.54 2.35
N VAL A 112 -3.07 -6.04 2.81
CA VAL A 112 -2.96 -6.68 4.13
C VAL A 112 -2.56 -5.59 5.11
N PRO A 113 -3.45 -5.15 6.03
CA PRO A 113 -3.22 -3.96 6.84
C PRO A 113 -2.23 -4.20 7.99
N THR A 114 -1.85 -5.46 8.25
CA THR A 114 -0.98 -5.85 9.34
C THR A 114 0.38 -5.17 9.26
N GLU A 115 0.89 -4.73 10.40
CA GLU A 115 2.24 -4.20 10.59
C GLU A 115 2.66 -4.39 12.04
N GLU A 116 3.97 -4.38 12.29
CA GLU A 116 4.48 -4.26 13.65
C GLU A 116 4.35 -2.79 14.10
N GLU A 117 3.75 -2.58 15.27
CA GLU A 117 3.78 -1.28 15.93
C GLU A 117 5.13 -1.08 16.64
N PRO A 118 5.84 0.03 16.35
CA PRO A 118 7.03 0.40 17.10
C PRO A 118 6.73 0.47 18.60
N ASP A 119 7.61 -0.11 19.42
CA ASP A 119 7.57 -0.08 20.89
C ASP A 119 6.37 -0.79 21.54
N SER A 120 5.70 -1.70 20.83
CA SER A 120 4.65 -2.52 21.45
C SER A 120 5.22 -3.39 22.59
N ALA A 121 4.53 -3.44 23.73
CA ALA A 121 4.95 -4.21 24.90
C ALA A 121 4.97 -5.74 24.66
N VAL A 122 4.34 -6.20 23.58
CA VAL A 122 4.32 -7.61 23.18
C VAL A 122 5.55 -7.88 22.32
N LYS A 123 6.48 -8.70 22.82
CA LYS A 123 7.60 -9.19 22.00
C LYS A 123 7.02 -10.03 20.85
N THR A 124 7.12 -9.51 19.64
CA THR A 124 6.80 -10.21 18.39
C THR A 124 7.88 -11.25 18.12
N GLY A 125 7.50 -12.53 18.13
CA GLY A 125 8.39 -13.64 17.77
C GLY A 125 8.30 -14.00 16.29
N GLU A 126 9.23 -14.82 15.79
CA GLU A 126 9.19 -15.33 14.41
C GLU A 126 7.84 -15.94 14.02
N ALA A 127 7.19 -16.66 14.94
CA ALA A 127 5.88 -17.25 14.69
C ALA A 127 4.80 -16.21 14.32
N TRP A 128 4.90 -14.99 14.85
CA TRP A 128 3.99 -13.90 14.49
C TRP A 128 4.25 -13.43 13.04
N TYR A 129 5.52 -13.27 12.67
CA TYR A 129 5.90 -12.93 11.30
C TYR A 129 5.54 -14.02 10.29
N GLU A 130 5.66 -15.30 10.65
CA GLU A 130 5.21 -16.43 9.82
C GLU A 130 3.69 -16.47 9.66
N GLY A 131 2.94 -16.15 10.72
CA GLY A 131 1.48 -16.00 10.65
C GLY A 131 1.05 -14.87 9.71
N ASN A 132 1.72 -13.71 9.79
CA ASN A 132 1.49 -12.59 8.89
C ASN A 132 1.86 -12.92 7.45
N PHE A 133 3.01 -13.55 7.25
CA PHE A 133 3.46 -14.02 5.94
C PHE A 133 2.44 -14.98 5.32
N SER A 134 1.91 -15.93 6.10
CA SER A 134 0.85 -16.83 5.64
C SER A 134 -0.43 -16.08 5.24
N ALA A 135 -0.79 -15.01 5.97
CA ALA A 135 -1.92 -14.16 5.60
C ALA A 135 -1.66 -13.36 4.31
N MET A 136 -0.42 -12.92 4.09
CA MET A 136 -0.02 -12.26 2.84
C MET A 136 -0.13 -13.21 1.65
N LEU A 137 0.39 -14.44 1.75
CA LEU A 137 0.26 -15.43 0.68
C LEU A 137 -1.20 -15.72 0.34
N ARG A 138 -2.07 -15.92 1.33
CA ARG A 138 -3.52 -16.09 1.07
C ARG A 138 -4.12 -14.91 0.32
N CYS A 139 -3.64 -13.69 0.57
CA CYS A 139 -4.09 -12.50 -0.15
C CYS A 139 -3.54 -12.46 -1.59
N VAL A 140 -2.29 -12.92 -1.81
CA VAL A 140 -1.75 -13.12 -3.15
C VAL A 140 -2.58 -14.16 -3.92
N ASP A 141 -2.83 -15.32 -3.33
CA ASP A 141 -3.67 -16.39 -3.90
C ASP A 141 -5.07 -15.90 -4.25
N LEU A 142 -5.69 -15.14 -3.34
CA LEU A 142 -6.99 -14.52 -3.58
C LEU A 142 -6.94 -13.57 -4.79
N SER A 143 -5.90 -12.73 -4.87
CA SER A 143 -5.73 -11.83 -6.01
C SER A 143 -5.59 -12.62 -7.33
N ARG A 144 -4.90 -13.76 -7.30
CA ARG A 144 -4.74 -14.67 -8.46
C ARG A 144 -6.08 -15.29 -8.86
N GLY A 145 -6.84 -15.84 -7.91
CA GLY A 145 -8.15 -16.47 -8.16
C GLY A 145 -9.22 -15.49 -8.64
N ILE A 146 -9.07 -14.19 -8.38
CA ILE A 146 -9.93 -13.14 -8.97
C ILE A 146 -9.45 -12.77 -10.38
N LEU A 147 -8.15 -12.84 -10.66
CA LEU A 147 -7.58 -12.51 -11.97
C LEU A 147 -7.88 -13.55 -13.06
N GLU A 148 -8.12 -14.79 -12.67
CA GLU A 148 -8.60 -15.85 -13.58
C GLU A 148 -10.02 -15.58 -14.11
N THR A 149 -10.79 -14.70 -13.48
CA THR A 149 -12.02 -14.14 -14.05
C THR A 149 -11.69 -12.82 -14.77
N PRO A 150 -11.58 -12.80 -16.11
CA PRO A 150 -11.14 -11.62 -16.84
C PRO A 150 -12.15 -10.47 -16.68
N GLY A 151 -11.77 -9.47 -15.89
CA GLY A 151 -12.51 -8.21 -15.74
C GLY A 151 -12.02 -7.15 -16.74
N PRO A 152 -12.89 -6.21 -17.16
CA PRO A 152 -12.56 -5.18 -18.15
C PRO A 152 -11.49 -4.19 -17.66
N THR A 153 -11.23 -4.12 -16.36
CA THR A 153 -10.37 -3.12 -15.73
C THR A 153 -8.92 -3.55 -15.56
N GLY A 154 -8.46 -4.70 -16.07
CA GLY A 154 -7.05 -5.13 -16.02
C GLY A 154 -6.57 -5.72 -14.68
N ASN A 155 -5.24 -5.87 -14.50
CA ASN A 155 -4.66 -6.56 -13.35
C ASN A 155 -4.98 -5.88 -12.00
N ILE A 156 -5.32 -6.68 -10.98
CA ILE A 156 -5.47 -6.25 -9.59
C ILE A 156 -4.09 -5.95 -9.02
N LEU A 157 -4.00 -4.87 -8.24
CA LEU A 157 -2.79 -4.51 -7.52
C LEU A 157 -2.89 -5.00 -6.08
N MET A 158 -1.73 -5.22 -5.46
CA MET A 158 -1.63 -5.58 -4.05
C MET A 158 -0.68 -4.64 -3.31
N GLN A 159 -1.01 -4.34 -2.06
CA GLN A 159 -0.17 -3.59 -1.14
C GLN A 159 0.18 -4.46 0.08
N LEU A 160 1.47 -4.52 0.37
CA LEU A 160 2.01 -5.18 1.55
C LEU A 160 2.84 -4.19 2.36
N LYS A 161 2.92 -4.42 3.67
CA LYS A 161 3.76 -3.65 4.58
C LYS A 161 4.96 -4.49 4.99
N VAL A 162 6.16 -3.99 4.72
CA VAL A 162 7.42 -4.67 5.04
C VAL A 162 7.51 -4.99 6.53
N THR A 163 7.01 -4.11 7.39
CA THR A 163 7.01 -4.27 8.86
C THR A 163 6.05 -5.35 9.37
N ALA A 164 5.23 -5.98 8.52
CA ALA A 164 4.55 -7.23 8.87
C ALA A 164 5.40 -8.48 8.60
N LEU A 165 6.50 -8.32 7.86
CA LEU A 165 7.49 -9.34 7.51
C LEU A 165 8.88 -9.01 8.06
N THR A 166 9.04 -8.02 8.91
CA THR A 166 10.32 -7.74 9.56
C THR A 166 10.11 -6.76 10.69
N SER A 167 10.99 -6.78 11.69
CA SER A 167 10.87 -5.84 12.79
C SER A 167 11.26 -4.42 12.42
N THR A 168 10.51 -3.48 12.98
CA THR A 168 10.75 -2.04 12.97
C THR A 168 12.13 -1.72 13.55
N ARG A 169 12.55 -2.43 14.61
CA ARG A 169 13.88 -2.29 15.21
C ARG A 169 14.99 -2.65 14.22
N LEU A 170 14.87 -3.80 13.53
CA LEU A 170 15.85 -4.19 12.52
C LEU A 170 15.91 -3.16 11.39
N CYS A 171 14.77 -2.66 10.91
CA CYS A 171 14.73 -1.60 9.90
C CYS A 171 15.49 -0.34 10.37
N LYS A 172 15.31 0.07 11.63
CA LYS A 172 15.99 1.23 12.22
C LYS A 172 17.50 1.03 12.30
N ASP A 173 17.94 -0.15 12.74
CA ASP A 173 19.35 -0.50 12.87
C ASP A 173 20.03 -0.51 11.50
N LEU A 174 19.41 -1.14 10.49
CA LEU A 174 19.89 -1.16 9.10
C LEU A 174 19.93 0.24 8.49
N THR A 175 18.89 1.05 8.68
CA THR A 175 18.85 2.43 8.15
C THR A 175 19.96 3.29 8.75
N SER A 176 20.22 3.12 10.05
CA SER A 176 21.29 3.83 10.75
C SER A 176 22.67 3.39 10.25
N TRP A 177 22.81 2.13 9.84
CA TRP A 177 24.04 1.60 9.26
C TRP A 177 24.31 2.16 7.86
N ILE A 178 23.31 2.15 6.96
CA ILE A 178 23.46 2.58 5.55
C ILE A 178 23.92 4.04 5.44
N ARG A 179 23.60 4.89 6.43
CA ARG A 179 24.03 6.29 6.47
C ARG A 179 25.52 6.48 6.76
N LYS A 180 26.24 5.45 7.21
CA LYS A 180 27.68 5.54 7.51
C LYS A 180 28.52 5.37 6.23
N PRO A 181 29.62 6.13 6.06
CA PRO A 181 30.53 5.95 4.94
C PRO A 181 31.09 4.52 4.88
N GLY A 182 31.00 3.85 3.72
CA GLY A 182 31.52 2.49 3.51
C GLY A 182 30.59 1.34 3.90
N ALA A 183 29.55 1.60 4.70
CA ALA A 183 28.56 0.60 5.12
C ALA A 183 27.63 0.14 3.99
N SER A 184 27.45 0.96 2.96
CA SER A 184 26.53 0.72 1.83
C SER A 184 26.91 -0.51 0.98
N LEU A 185 28.18 -0.96 1.03
CA LEU A 185 28.62 -2.19 0.34
C LEU A 185 28.13 -3.48 1.02
N GLU A 186 27.81 -3.44 2.33
CA GLU A 186 27.25 -4.62 3.02
C GLU A 186 25.79 -4.87 2.69
N LEU A 187 25.06 -3.78 2.43
CA LEU A 187 23.63 -3.75 2.19
C LEU A 187 23.31 -3.26 0.77
N SER A 188 24.17 -3.54 -0.20
CA SER A 188 23.91 -3.15 -1.58
C SER A 188 22.68 -3.91 -2.12
N PRO A 189 21.88 -3.30 -3.02
CA PRO A 189 20.72 -3.96 -3.61
C PRO A 189 21.07 -5.32 -4.23
N GLU A 190 22.24 -5.44 -4.86
CA GLU A 190 22.71 -6.65 -5.53
C GLU A 190 22.96 -7.78 -4.52
N ARG A 191 23.57 -7.47 -3.37
CA ARG A 191 23.83 -8.46 -2.31
C ARG A 191 22.55 -8.91 -1.62
N LEU A 192 21.62 -7.99 -1.39
CA LEU A 192 20.30 -8.32 -0.85
C LEU A 192 19.53 -9.22 -1.80
N ALA A 193 19.55 -8.91 -3.11
CA ALA A 193 18.92 -9.75 -4.13
C ALA A 193 19.58 -11.14 -4.21
N GLU A 194 20.92 -11.20 -4.22
CA GLU A 194 21.66 -12.47 -4.23
C GLU A 194 21.37 -13.33 -2.99
N ALA A 195 21.28 -12.71 -1.80
CA ALA A 195 20.91 -13.41 -0.57
C ALA A 195 19.47 -13.93 -0.62
N MET A 196 18.53 -13.14 -1.16
CA MET A 196 17.15 -13.55 -1.37
C MET A 196 17.05 -14.73 -2.34
N ASP A 197 17.75 -14.68 -3.47
CA ASP A 197 17.66 -15.70 -4.53
C ASP A 197 18.41 -16.99 -4.20
N SER A 198 19.59 -16.88 -3.60
CA SER A 198 20.42 -18.06 -3.27
C SER A 198 20.07 -18.69 -1.93
N GLY A 199 19.31 -17.99 -1.07
CA GLY A 199 19.02 -18.41 0.29
C GLY A 199 20.24 -18.45 1.22
N ARG A 200 21.40 -17.94 0.77
CA ARG A 200 22.63 -17.88 1.57
C ARG A 200 22.49 -16.88 2.70
N ASP A 201 23.12 -17.20 3.83
CA ASP A 201 23.12 -16.32 5.01
C ASP A 201 23.80 -14.99 4.71
N LEU A 202 23.03 -13.91 4.81
CA LEU A 202 23.55 -12.55 4.80
C LEU A 202 23.97 -12.15 6.22
N GLN A 203 25.26 -11.92 6.42
CA GLN A 203 25.80 -11.36 7.66
C GLN A 203 26.10 -9.89 7.48
N VAL A 204 25.51 -9.07 8.34
CA VAL A 204 25.74 -7.62 8.42
C VAL A 204 26.48 -7.34 9.71
N SER A 205 27.60 -6.62 9.62
CA SER A 205 28.52 -6.42 10.75
C SER A 205 27.91 -5.61 11.90
N CYS A 206 26.93 -4.75 11.62
CA CYS A 206 26.25 -3.95 12.63
C CYS A 206 25.19 -4.71 13.44
N LEU A 207 24.91 -5.96 13.08
CA LEU A 207 23.86 -6.78 13.69
C LEU A 207 24.47 -7.89 14.53
N ASN A 208 23.83 -8.21 15.64
CA ASN A 208 24.16 -9.41 16.40
C ASN A 208 23.63 -10.67 15.72
N THR A 209 24.02 -11.86 16.21
CA THR A 209 23.61 -13.14 15.63
C THR A 209 22.10 -13.30 15.50
N GLN A 210 21.34 -12.90 16.52
CA GLN A 210 19.87 -12.99 16.49
C GLN A 210 19.26 -12.05 15.46
N GLN A 211 19.81 -10.85 15.31
CA GLN A 211 19.36 -9.87 14.32
C GLN A 211 19.69 -10.31 12.89
N ASN A 212 20.88 -10.89 12.65
CA ASN A 212 21.24 -11.47 11.36
C ASN A 212 20.33 -12.67 11.01
N GLN A 213 20.00 -13.53 11.99
CA GLN A 213 19.02 -14.61 11.80
C GLN A 213 17.63 -14.06 11.44
N HIS A 214 17.18 -13.01 12.13
CA HIS A 214 15.90 -12.35 11.84
C HIS A 214 15.90 -11.67 10.46
N LEU A 215 17.02 -11.05 10.06
CA LEU A 215 17.21 -10.48 8.72
C LEU A 215 17.09 -11.56 7.65
N GLN A 216 17.78 -12.69 7.83
CA GLN A 216 17.72 -13.82 6.90
C GLN A 216 16.29 -14.37 6.77
N ALA A 217 15.58 -14.56 7.89
CA ALA A 217 14.18 -14.98 7.89
C ALA A 217 13.28 -13.95 7.17
N SER A 218 13.53 -12.66 7.37
CA SER A 218 12.80 -11.58 6.71
C SER A 218 13.01 -11.57 5.19
N LEU A 219 14.26 -11.72 4.74
CA LEU A 219 14.61 -11.83 3.31
C LEU A 219 13.98 -13.07 2.68
N SER A 220 13.99 -14.20 3.38
CA SER A 220 13.33 -15.44 2.94
C SER A 220 11.82 -15.25 2.76
N ARG A 221 11.14 -14.61 3.73
CA ARG A 221 9.71 -14.27 3.63
C ARG A 221 9.43 -13.35 2.44
N LEU A 222 10.22 -12.29 2.26
CA LEU A 222 10.08 -11.38 1.12
C LEU A 222 10.30 -12.09 -0.22
N HIS A 223 11.32 -12.95 -0.30
CA HIS A 223 11.62 -13.72 -1.50
C HIS A 223 10.48 -14.67 -1.85
N ARG A 224 9.89 -15.36 -0.87
CA ARG A 224 8.75 -16.26 -1.10
C ARG A 224 7.49 -15.53 -1.55
N VAL A 225 7.21 -14.32 -1.05
CA VAL A 225 6.15 -13.46 -1.62
C VAL A 225 6.45 -13.11 -3.08
N ALA A 226 7.71 -12.81 -3.41
CA ALA A 226 8.13 -12.51 -4.77
C ALA A 226 8.06 -13.75 -5.70
N GLN A 227 8.40 -14.94 -5.20
CA GLN A 227 8.27 -16.21 -5.92
C GLN A 227 6.81 -16.62 -6.11
N ASP A 228 5.92 -16.36 -5.16
CA ASP A 228 4.50 -16.67 -5.36
C ASP A 228 3.87 -15.81 -6.48
N THR A 229 4.52 -14.69 -6.79
CA THR A 229 4.20 -13.81 -7.91
C THR A 229 5.06 -14.05 -9.16
N HIS A 230 5.83 -15.15 -9.23
CA HIS A 230 6.95 -15.38 -10.18
C HIS A 230 6.64 -15.09 -11.66
N GLU A 231 5.49 -15.48 -12.21
CA GLU A 231 5.19 -15.15 -13.61
C GLU A 231 4.92 -13.66 -13.84
N ARG A 232 4.29 -12.98 -12.89
CA ARG A 232 4.04 -11.53 -12.96
C ARG A 232 5.31 -10.77 -12.68
N LEU A 233 6.12 -11.24 -11.72
CA LEU A 233 7.42 -10.65 -11.40
C LEU A 233 8.38 -10.82 -12.57
N ARG A 234 8.43 -11.99 -13.21
CA ARG A 234 9.21 -12.23 -14.43
C ARG A 234 8.73 -11.35 -15.57
N ARG A 235 7.42 -11.26 -15.84
CA ARG A 235 6.89 -10.37 -16.89
C ARG A 235 7.11 -8.89 -16.57
N ALA A 236 7.00 -8.47 -15.30
CA ALA A 236 7.23 -7.10 -14.86
C ALA A 236 8.72 -6.74 -14.87
N ALA A 237 9.59 -7.66 -14.45
CA ALA A 237 11.04 -7.52 -14.52
C ALA A 237 11.52 -7.51 -15.97
N GLU A 238 11.00 -8.38 -16.84
CA GLU A 238 11.31 -8.35 -18.26
C GLU A 238 10.69 -7.14 -18.98
N ALA A 239 9.51 -6.68 -18.57
CA ALA A 239 8.93 -5.44 -19.10
C ALA A 239 9.73 -4.22 -18.63
N ALA A 240 10.18 -4.21 -17.37
CA ALA A 240 11.07 -3.20 -16.84
C ALA A 240 12.43 -3.25 -17.54
N ASP A 241 13.01 -4.42 -17.77
CA ASP A 241 14.30 -4.60 -18.43
C ASP A 241 14.24 -4.21 -19.92
N ARG A 242 13.21 -4.70 -20.66
CA ARG A 242 12.98 -4.32 -22.07
C ARG A 242 12.65 -2.84 -22.27
N ALA A 243 12.12 -2.18 -21.24
CA ALA A 243 11.74 -0.77 -21.31
C ALA A 243 12.77 0.18 -20.65
N GLY A 244 13.75 -0.36 -19.92
CA GLY A 244 14.71 0.42 -19.13
C GLY A 244 14.11 0.95 -17.82
N LEU A 245 13.81 0.06 -16.87
CA LEU A 245 13.23 0.25 -15.54
C LEU A 245 12.06 1.26 -15.47
N ALA A 246 10.82 0.76 -15.41
CA ALA A 246 9.64 1.60 -15.19
C ALA A 246 9.59 2.10 -13.72
N PHE A 247 9.44 3.40 -13.54
CA PHE A 247 9.37 4.06 -12.23
C PHE A 247 7.92 4.36 -11.84
N GLY A 248 7.45 3.81 -10.72
CA GLY A 248 6.08 4.00 -10.23
C GLY A 248 6.03 4.71 -8.88
N VAL A 249 5.18 5.73 -8.74
CA VAL A 249 4.96 6.47 -7.48
C VAL A 249 3.51 6.41 -7.05
N LYS A 250 3.24 6.00 -5.81
CA LYS A 250 1.96 6.24 -5.13
C LYS A 250 2.11 7.46 -4.22
N LEU A 251 1.58 8.59 -4.64
CA LEU A 251 1.72 9.85 -3.92
C LEU A 251 0.65 9.96 -2.82
N VAL A 252 1.10 10.09 -1.57
CA VAL A 252 0.28 10.23 -0.35
C VAL A 252 0.74 11.42 0.49
N ARG A 253 -0.10 11.93 1.40
CA ARG A 253 0.30 12.96 2.39
C ARG A 253 1.08 12.39 3.58
N GLY A 254 0.79 11.14 3.96
CA GLY A 254 1.33 10.49 5.16
C GLY A 254 0.23 10.07 6.14
N ALA A 255 0.50 9.03 6.94
CA ALA A 255 -0.44 8.46 7.90
C ALA A 255 0.05 8.52 9.36
N TYR A 256 1.30 8.94 9.58
CA TYR A 256 1.98 8.88 10.88
C TYR A 256 2.49 10.24 11.35
N LEU A 257 1.99 11.36 10.80
CA LEU A 257 2.53 12.71 11.04
C LEU A 257 2.59 13.08 12.54
N ASP A 258 1.50 12.83 13.28
CA ASP A 258 1.44 13.13 14.72
C ASP A 258 2.42 12.26 15.52
N LYS A 259 2.56 10.98 15.15
CA LYS A 259 3.47 10.04 15.81
C LYS A 259 4.93 10.41 15.58
N GLU A 260 5.30 10.75 14.33
CA GLU A 260 6.65 11.23 13.99
C GLU A 260 7.01 12.50 14.77
N ARG A 261 6.05 13.44 14.89
CA ARG A 261 6.23 14.66 15.66
C ARG A 261 6.41 14.39 17.17
N GLU A 262 5.64 13.46 17.73
CA GLU A 262 5.79 13.03 19.12
C GLU A 262 7.15 12.38 19.36
N VAL A 263 7.58 11.49 18.46
CA VAL A 263 8.90 10.85 18.50
C VAL A 263 10.02 11.89 18.44
N ALA A 264 9.93 12.88 17.54
CA ALA A 264 10.93 13.94 17.42
C ALA A 264 11.04 14.78 18.70
N ARG A 265 9.90 15.16 19.30
CA ARG A 265 9.87 15.85 20.59
C ARG A 265 10.51 15.03 21.71
N HIS A 266 10.17 13.75 21.80
CA HIS A 266 10.69 12.87 22.85
C HIS A 266 12.22 12.70 22.75
N HIS A 267 12.76 12.64 21.52
CA HIS A 267 14.19 12.48 21.28
C HIS A 267 14.95 13.82 21.18
N GLY A 268 14.26 14.96 21.22
CA GLY A 268 14.88 16.28 21.02
C GLY A 268 15.49 16.45 19.63
N THR A 269 14.99 15.75 18.63
CA THR A 269 15.46 15.84 17.23
C THR A 269 14.57 16.76 16.41
N GLU A 270 15.05 17.16 15.23
CA GLU A 270 14.22 17.89 14.26
C GLU A 270 13.01 17.05 13.84
N ASP A 271 11.84 17.69 13.73
CA ASP A 271 10.61 17.06 13.23
C ASP A 271 10.75 16.83 11.72
N PRO A 272 10.74 15.58 11.23
CA PRO A 272 10.91 15.28 9.80
C PRO A 272 9.65 15.60 8.97
N THR A 273 8.55 15.98 9.63
CA THR A 273 7.27 16.26 8.98
C THR A 273 7.14 17.72 8.57
N GLN A 274 6.16 17.99 7.71
CA GLN A 274 5.77 19.36 7.39
C GLN A 274 5.12 20.02 8.61
N LEU A 275 5.31 21.33 8.77
CA LEU A 275 4.86 22.09 9.94
C LEU A 275 3.38 21.86 10.29
N ASP A 276 2.52 21.87 9.27
CA ASP A 276 1.08 21.72 9.42
C ASP A 276 0.44 21.05 8.18
N TYR A 277 -0.88 20.88 8.24
CA TYR A 277 -1.66 20.30 7.16
C TYR A 277 -1.57 21.09 5.85
N GLU A 278 -1.50 22.43 5.93
CA GLU A 278 -1.45 23.29 4.75
C GLU A 278 -0.09 23.21 4.06
N ALA A 279 1.01 23.18 4.83
CA ALA A 279 2.35 22.91 4.34
C ALA A 279 2.44 21.53 3.69
N THR A 280 1.85 20.51 4.32
CA THR A 280 1.73 19.16 3.74
C THR A 280 0.96 19.18 2.42
N SER A 281 -0.15 19.93 2.35
CA SER A 281 -0.98 20.03 1.15
C SER A 281 -0.29 20.78 0.01
N ARG A 282 0.49 21.83 0.32
CA ARG A 282 1.33 22.52 -0.67
C ARG A 282 2.43 21.60 -1.21
N SER A 283 3.12 20.88 -0.31
CA SER A 283 4.15 19.90 -0.68
C SER A 283 3.57 18.79 -1.58
N TYR A 284 2.41 18.23 -1.21
CA TYR A 284 1.70 17.24 -2.04
C TYR A 284 1.38 17.78 -3.44
N SER A 285 0.86 19.00 -3.52
CA SER A 285 0.48 19.63 -4.79
C SER A 285 1.70 19.88 -5.69
N HIS A 286 2.84 20.24 -5.10
CA HIS A 286 4.10 20.41 -5.84
C HIS A 286 4.63 19.07 -6.38
N CYS A 287 4.67 18.03 -5.55
CA CYS A 287 5.05 16.68 -5.97
C CYS A 287 4.12 16.13 -7.05
N LEU A 288 2.82 16.43 -6.97
CA LEU A 288 1.84 16.04 -7.98
C LEU A 288 2.14 16.68 -9.34
N GLU A 289 2.40 17.99 -9.41
CA GLU A 289 2.77 18.65 -10.67
C GLU A 289 4.07 18.11 -11.25
N LEU A 290 5.08 17.91 -10.39
CA LEU A 290 6.37 17.34 -10.79
C LEU A 290 6.18 15.95 -11.42
N MET A 291 5.45 15.06 -10.73
CA MET A 291 5.22 13.71 -11.23
C MET A 291 4.35 13.69 -12.49
N LEU A 292 3.31 14.51 -12.59
CA LEU A 292 2.50 14.61 -13.81
C LEU A 292 3.32 15.11 -15.01
N THR A 293 4.24 16.04 -14.77
CA THR A 293 5.18 16.52 -15.79
C THR A 293 6.11 15.38 -16.22
N HIS A 294 6.68 14.61 -15.30
CA HIS A 294 7.51 13.45 -15.63
C HIS A 294 6.75 12.37 -16.40
N VAL A 295 5.53 12.04 -15.99
CA VAL A 295 4.65 11.09 -16.70
C VAL A 295 4.41 11.57 -18.13
N SER A 296 4.17 12.87 -18.34
CA SER A 296 3.95 13.41 -19.69
C SER A 296 5.17 13.29 -20.61
N HIS A 297 6.39 13.42 -20.07
CA HIS A 297 7.62 13.36 -20.86
C HIS A 297 8.14 11.93 -21.08
N ARG A 298 7.98 11.05 -20.07
CA ARG A 298 8.54 9.69 -20.07
C ARG A 298 7.52 8.63 -20.51
N GLY A 299 6.24 9.00 -20.62
CA GLY A 299 5.17 8.11 -21.09
C GLY A 299 5.08 6.83 -20.25
N PRO A 300 5.07 5.64 -20.88
CA PRO A 300 4.83 4.37 -20.20
C PRO A 300 5.93 3.97 -19.20
N MET A 301 7.05 4.70 -19.16
CA MET A 301 8.16 4.46 -18.23
C MET A 301 7.95 5.08 -16.85
N CYS A 302 6.94 5.94 -16.69
CA CYS A 302 6.65 6.59 -15.42
C CYS A 302 5.17 6.42 -15.08
N HIS A 303 4.88 5.80 -13.93
CA HIS A 303 3.53 5.58 -13.44
C HIS A 303 3.26 6.40 -12.18
N LEU A 304 2.09 7.01 -12.10
CA LEU A 304 1.64 7.78 -10.94
C LEU A 304 0.28 7.29 -10.46
N MET A 305 0.19 6.95 -9.18
CA MET A 305 -1.07 6.76 -8.46
C MET A 305 -1.30 7.94 -7.53
N VAL A 306 -2.33 8.73 -7.80
CA VAL A 306 -2.76 9.85 -6.95
C VAL A 306 -3.65 9.30 -5.84
N ALA A 307 -3.10 9.13 -4.63
CA ALA A 307 -3.83 8.62 -3.48
C ALA A 307 -4.23 9.78 -2.55
N SER A 308 -5.45 10.29 -2.73
CA SER A 308 -6.01 11.41 -1.95
C SER A 308 -7.53 11.32 -1.87
N HIS A 309 -8.10 11.67 -0.71
CA HIS A 309 -9.53 11.94 -0.54
C HIS A 309 -9.84 13.45 -0.58
N ASN A 310 -8.81 14.30 -0.72
CA ASN A 310 -8.98 15.75 -0.83
C ASN A 310 -9.45 16.11 -2.24
N GLU A 311 -10.65 16.69 -2.34
CA GLU A 311 -11.30 17.06 -3.59
C GLU A 311 -10.42 17.93 -4.48
N GLU A 312 -9.78 18.95 -3.89
CA GLU A 312 -8.93 19.88 -4.64
C GLU A 312 -7.73 19.16 -5.28
N SER A 313 -7.08 18.26 -4.54
CA SER A 313 -5.97 17.45 -5.09
C SER A 313 -6.42 16.57 -6.26
N VAL A 314 -7.63 16.00 -6.20
CA VAL A 314 -8.19 15.18 -7.28
C VAL A 314 -8.56 16.06 -8.48
N ARG A 315 -9.20 17.20 -8.26
CA ARG A 315 -9.52 18.18 -9.32
C ARG A 315 -8.25 18.69 -10.02
N GLN A 316 -7.20 18.99 -9.27
CA GLN A 316 -5.90 19.38 -9.82
C GLN A 316 -5.34 18.29 -10.73
N ALA A 317 -5.22 17.06 -10.22
CA ALA A 317 -4.64 15.93 -10.96
C ALA A 317 -5.38 15.68 -12.28
N THR A 318 -6.72 15.66 -12.22
CA THR A 318 -7.58 15.33 -13.36
C THR A 318 -7.58 16.42 -14.42
N LYS A 319 -7.66 17.69 -14.00
CA LYS A 319 -7.53 18.85 -14.90
C LYS A 319 -6.18 18.87 -15.59
N ARG A 320 -5.10 18.58 -14.85
CA ARG A 320 -3.74 18.59 -15.39
C ARG A 320 -3.51 17.43 -16.35
N ALA A 321 -3.91 16.21 -15.99
CA ALA A 321 -3.86 15.05 -16.88
C ALA A 321 -4.66 15.28 -18.17
N GLY A 322 -5.88 15.82 -18.07
CA GLY A 322 -6.70 16.15 -19.24
C GLY A 322 -6.07 17.18 -20.18
N ARG A 323 -5.26 18.12 -19.66
CA ARG A 323 -4.47 19.05 -20.49
C ARG A 323 -3.30 18.35 -21.18
N LEU A 324 -2.61 17.46 -20.48
CA LEU A 324 -1.44 16.74 -20.99
C LEU A 324 -1.81 15.71 -22.07
N CYS A 325 -3.01 15.12 -22.02
CA CYS A 325 -3.49 14.18 -23.04
C CYS A 325 -4.10 14.83 -24.29
N ARG A 326 -4.30 16.16 -24.29
CA ARG A 326 -4.86 16.92 -25.43
C ARG A 326 -3.79 17.53 -26.34
N VAL A 327 -2.52 17.42 -25.96
CA VAL A 327 -1.33 17.83 -26.72
C VAL A 327 -0.72 16.58 -27.33
#